data_AF-A0A349KZH5-F1
#
_entry.id   AF-A0A349KZH5-F1
#
_cell.length_a   1.000
_cell.length_b   1.000
_cell.length_c   1.000
_cell.angle_alpha   90.00
_cell.angle_beta   90.00
_cell.angle_gamma   90.00
#
_symmetry.space_group_name_H-M   'P 1'
#
loop_
_entity.id
_entity.type
_entity.pdbx_description
1 polymer ?
#
loop_
_entity_poly.entity_id
_entity_poly.type
_entity_poly.pdbx_seq_one_letter_code
_entity_poly.pdbx_strand_id
1 'polypeptide(L)'
;RATLFWLAVTGLLGLAFLCVELYEFNHLIHEGAGPQRSGFLTSFFALVGTHGLHVTFGIVWLLTLMFQLGRHGLNGENMRRLMCLSMFWHFLDVIWIGVFTFVYLMGVLP
;
A
#
# COMPACT_ATOMS: atom_id res chain seq x y z
N ARG A 1 -5.86 -24.75 1.18
CA ARG A 1 -4.39 -24.60 1.40
C ARG A 1 -3.76 -23.64 0.40
N ALA A 2 -4.02 -23.77 -0.92
CA ALA A 2 -3.52 -22.83 -1.93
C ALA A 2 -3.92 -21.35 -1.68
N THR A 3 -5.13 -21.09 -1.19
CA THR A 3 -5.62 -19.71 -0.93
C THR A 3 -4.80 -18.97 0.14
N LEU A 4 -4.34 -19.68 1.18
CA LEU A 4 -3.50 -19.09 2.23
C LEU A 4 -2.10 -18.76 1.71
N PHE A 5 -1.56 -19.59 0.81
CA PHE A 5 -0.28 -19.33 0.16
C PHE A 5 -0.36 -18.09 -0.73
N TRP A 6 -1.40 -17.99 -1.57
CA TRP A 6 -1.63 -16.80 -2.39
C TRP A 6 -1.82 -15.52 -1.57
N LEU A 7 -2.60 -15.57 -0.48
CA LEU A 7 -2.73 -14.46 0.48
C LEU A 7 -1.38 -14.03 1.07
N ALA A 8 -0.55 -14.99 1.49
CA ALA A 8 0.78 -14.71 2.02
C ALA A 8 1.66 -14.00 0.99
N VAL A 9 1.62 -14.47 -0.26
CA VAL A 9 2.36 -13.86 -1.38
C VAL A 9 1.88 -12.42 -1.64
N THR A 10 0.57 -12.17 -1.66
CA THR A 10 0.03 -10.80 -1.83
C THR A 10 0.47 -9.87 -0.70
N GLY A 11 0.45 -10.36 0.54
CA GLY A 11 0.94 -9.59 1.70
C GLY A 11 2.43 -9.28 1.60
N LEU A 12 3.25 -10.24 1.17
CA LEU A 12 4.70 -10.07 1.01
C LEU A 12 5.04 -9.07 -0.10
N LEU A 13 4.34 -9.14 -1.23
CA LEU A 13 4.46 -8.18 -2.34
C LEU A 13 4.07 -6.77 -1.89
N GLY A 14 2.96 -6.62 -1.15
CA GLY A 14 2.56 -5.33 -0.59
C GLY A 14 3.57 -4.76 0.42
N LEU A 15 4.20 -5.61 1.22
CA LEU A 15 5.21 -5.20 2.20
C LEU A 15 6.51 -4.76 1.49
N ALA A 16 6.94 -5.51 0.46
CA ALA A 16 8.07 -5.12 -0.37
C ALA A 16 7.85 -3.75 -1.04
N PHE A 17 6.65 -3.54 -1.57
CA PHE A 17 6.24 -2.26 -2.16
C PHE A 17 6.30 -1.11 -1.15
N LEU A 18 5.74 -1.30 0.05
CA LEU A 18 5.83 -0.32 1.15
C LEU A 18 7.29 0.02 1.53
N CYS A 19 8.18 -0.97 1.55
CA CYS A 19 9.60 -0.75 1.83
C CYS A 19 10.28 0.12 0.77
N VAL A 20 9.95 -0.07 -0.51
CA VAL A 20 10.46 0.76 -1.61
C VAL A 20 9.94 2.20 -1.47
N GLU A 21 8.65 2.37 -1.18
CA GLU A 21 8.03 3.69 -0.94
C GLU A 21 8.72 4.44 0.21
N LEU A 22 8.94 3.76 1.35
CA LEU A 22 9.66 4.30 2.50
C LEU A 22 11.11 4.64 2.19
N TYR A 23 11.78 3.85 1.35
CA TYR A 23 13.15 4.10 0.94
C TYR A 23 13.25 5.37 0.08
N GLU A 24 12.38 5.52 -0.92
CA GLU A 24 12.33 6.75 -1.72
C GLU A 24 12.01 7.98 -0.87
N PHE A 25 11.07 7.85 0.08
CA PHE A 25 10.74 8.91 1.02
C PHE A 25 11.94 9.36 1.85
N ASN A 26 12.73 8.40 2.36
CA ASN A 26 13.96 8.70 3.11
C ASN A 26 15.05 9.29 2.21
N HIS A 27 15.16 8.82 0.97
CA HIS A 27 16.12 9.35 -0.01
C HIS A 27 15.82 10.82 -0.35
N LEU A 28 14.55 11.15 -0.62
CA LEU A 28 14.08 12.52 -0.88
C LEU A 28 14.28 13.47 0.32
N ILE A 29 14.07 12.98 1.55
CA ILE A 29 14.38 13.75 2.76
C ILE A 29 15.89 14.01 2.87
N HIS A 30 16.73 12.99 2.62
CA HIS A 30 18.19 13.11 2.71
C HIS A 30 18.81 14.01 1.64
N GLU A 31 18.21 14.10 0.45
CA GLU A 31 18.62 15.05 -0.60
C GLU A 31 18.26 16.52 -0.27
N GLY A 32 17.68 16.79 0.90
CA GLY A 32 17.31 18.14 1.34
C GLY A 32 16.02 18.67 0.70
N ALA A 33 15.28 17.80 0.01
CA ALA A 33 13.95 18.06 -0.54
C ALA A 33 12.87 17.77 0.51
N GLY A 34 13.02 18.37 1.70
CA GLY A 34 12.03 18.25 2.76
C GLY A 34 10.72 18.97 2.42
N PRO A 35 9.59 18.62 3.06
CA PRO A 35 8.28 19.27 2.86
C PRO A 35 8.31 20.79 3.05
N GLN A 36 9.35 21.33 3.72
CA GLN A 36 9.61 22.74 3.94
C GLN A 36 10.11 23.53 2.71
N ARG A 37 10.54 22.88 1.62
CA ARG A 37 11.12 23.58 0.44
C ARG A 37 10.08 24.12 -0.56
N SER A 38 8.93 23.47 -0.71
CA SER A 38 7.87 23.90 -1.65
C SER A 38 6.53 23.23 -1.34
N GLY A 39 5.41 23.93 -1.59
CA GLY A 39 4.06 23.41 -1.39
C GLY A 39 3.75 22.16 -2.21
N PHE A 40 4.45 21.96 -3.34
CA PHE A 40 4.37 20.73 -4.14
C PHE A 40 4.86 19.51 -3.37
N LEU A 41 6.00 19.61 -2.68
CA LEU A 41 6.55 18.49 -1.89
C LEU A 41 5.73 18.20 -0.64
N THR A 42 5.16 19.20 0.03
CA THR A 42 4.24 18.97 1.16
C THR A 42 2.99 18.20 0.70
N SER A 43 2.39 18.60 -0.42
CA SER A 43 1.21 17.93 -0.98
C SER A 43 1.52 16.48 -1.36
N PHE A 44 2.69 16.26 -1.98
CA PHE A 44 3.19 14.93 -2.32
C PHE A 44 3.39 14.05 -1.09
N PHE A 45 4.12 14.54 -0.09
CA PHE A 45 4.38 13.82 1.17
C PHE A 45 3.09 13.47 1.91
N ALA A 46 2.11 14.38 1.93
CA ALA A 46 0.81 14.11 2.53
C ALA A 46 0.03 13.04 1.76
N LEU A 47 0.03 13.10 0.44
CA LEU A 47 -0.72 12.16 -0.41
C LEU A 47 -0.10 10.76 -0.41
N VAL A 48 1.22 10.65 -0.61
CA VAL A 48 1.96 9.38 -0.51
C VAL A 48 1.96 8.86 0.93
N GLY A 49 2.14 9.73 1.93
CA GLY A 49 2.09 9.32 3.33
C GLY A 49 0.73 8.75 3.76
N THR A 50 -0.38 9.38 3.36
CA THR A 50 -1.72 8.84 3.62
C THR A 50 -1.97 7.54 2.86
N HIS A 51 -1.43 7.40 1.65
CA HIS A 51 -1.48 6.18 0.87
C HIS A 51 -0.73 5.03 1.54
N GLY A 52 0.55 5.22 1.89
CA GLY A 52 1.36 4.23 2.60
C GLY A 52 0.71 3.80 3.93
N LEU A 53 0.12 4.75 4.69
CA LEU A 53 -0.68 4.41 5.87
C LEU A 53 -1.87 3.50 5.53
N HIS A 54 -2.63 3.78 4.47
CA HIS A 54 -3.72 2.90 4.04
C HIS A 54 -3.23 1.50 3.66
N VAL A 55 -2.10 1.37 2.96
CA VAL A 55 -1.49 0.07 2.62
C VAL A 55 -1.11 -0.70 3.89
N THR A 56 -0.52 -0.05 4.89
CA THR A 56 -0.18 -0.70 6.17
C THR A 56 -1.41 -1.25 6.89
N PHE A 57 -2.50 -0.48 6.94
CA PHE A 57 -3.77 -0.97 7.52
C PHE A 57 -4.33 -2.16 6.74
N GLY A 58 -4.24 -2.14 5.41
CA GLY A 58 -4.62 -3.26 4.55
C GLY A 58 -3.83 -4.53 4.84
N ILE A 59 -2.50 -4.42 5.00
CA ILE A 59 -1.62 -5.56 5.34
C ILE A 59 -1.95 -6.12 6.73
N VAL A 60 -2.13 -5.27 7.74
CA VAL A 60 -2.51 -5.71 9.09
C VAL A 60 -3.85 -6.45 9.07
N TRP A 61 -4.83 -5.96 8.31
CA TRP A 61 -6.11 -6.65 8.15
C TRP A 61 -5.95 -7.99 7.42
N LEU A 62 -5.12 -8.06 6.37
CA LEU A 62 -4.82 -9.30 5.68
C LEU A 62 -4.18 -10.35 6.61
N LEU A 63 -3.20 -9.95 7.41
CA LEU A 63 -2.51 -10.82 8.37
C LEU A 63 -3.45 -11.36 9.46
N THR A 64 -4.32 -10.50 10.01
CA THR A 64 -5.31 -10.91 11.01
C THR A 64 -6.33 -11.91 10.44
N LEU A 65 -6.76 -11.74 9.19
CA LEU A 65 -7.63 -12.69 8.50
C LEU A 65 -6.93 -14.01 8.17
N MET A 66 -5.66 -13.97 7.75
CA MET A 66 -4.85 -15.19 7.56
C MET A 66 -4.77 -16.01 8.85
N PHE A 67 -4.54 -15.35 9.99
CA PHE A 67 -4.50 -16.02 11.29
C PHE A 67 -5.87 -16.58 11.70
N GLN A 68 -6.96 -15.85 11.46
CA GLN A 68 -8.33 -16.34 11.71
C GLN A 68 -8.69 -17.54 10.83
N LEU A 69 -8.36 -17.52 9.53
CA LEU A 69 -8.57 -18.67 8.63
C LEU A 69 -7.79 -19.90 9.10
N GLY A 70 -6.56 -19.71 9.59
CA GLY A 70 -5.71 -20.79 10.09
C GLY A 70 -6.30 -21.49 11.33
N ARG A 71 -7.00 -20.76 12.20
CA ARG A 71 -7.60 -21.31 13.44
C ARG A 71 -9.06 -21.75 13.30
N HIS A 72 -9.89 -21.02 12.55
CA HIS A 72 -11.36 -21.24 12.52
C HIS A 72 -11.87 -21.86 11.21
N GLY A 73 -11.00 -22.11 10.23
CA GLY A 73 -11.41 -22.64 8.93
C GLY A 73 -12.10 -21.62 8.02
N LEU A 74 -12.44 -22.06 6.81
CA LEU A 74 -13.11 -21.24 5.80
C LEU A 74 -14.61 -21.11 6.10
N ASN A 75 -14.97 -20.17 6.98
CA ASN A 75 -16.36 -19.75 7.16
C ASN A 75 -16.77 -18.73 6.09
N GLY A 76 -18.02 -18.77 5.63
CA GLY A 76 -18.54 -17.84 4.61
C GLY A 76 -18.38 -16.36 4.99
N GLU A 77 -18.33 -16.05 6.28
CA GLU A 77 -18.07 -14.70 6.76
C GLU A 77 -16.64 -14.22 6.48
N ASN A 78 -15.65 -15.11 6.56
CA ASN A 78 -14.26 -14.79 6.24
C ASN A 78 -14.09 -14.54 4.74
N MET A 79 -14.82 -15.28 3.90
CA MET A 79 -14.81 -15.08 2.45
C MET A 79 -15.40 -13.71 2.08
N ARG A 80 -16.45 -13.27 2.77
CA ARG A 80 -17.01 -11.91 2.60
C ARG A 80 -16.01 -10.83 3.01
N ARG A 81 -15.32 -10.99 4.15
CA ARG A 81 -14.25 -10.07 4.60
C ARG A 81 -13.10 -10.00 3.61
N LEU A 82 -12.71 -11.14 3.04
CA LEU A 82 -11.64 -11.22 2.04
C LEU A 82 -12.03 -10.53 0.73
N MET A 83 -13.27 -10.66 0.27
CA MET A 83 -13.75 -9.89 -0.90
C MET A 83 -13.72 -8.38 -0.64
N CYS A 84 -14.18 -7.92 0.52
CA CYS A 84 -14.07 -6.50 0.90
C CYS A 84 -12.60 -6.03 0.89
N LEU A 85 -11.70 -6.81 1.48
CA LEU A 85 -10.27 -6.51 1.50
C LEU A 85 -9.68 -6.47 0.09
N SER A 86 -10.02 -7.43 -0.77
CA SER A 86 -9.55 -7.47 -2.16
C SER A 86 -9.99 -6.24 -2.95
N MET A 87 -11.23 -5.80 -2.76
CA MET A 87 -11.77 -4.60 -3.40
C MET A 87 -11.07 -3.33 -2.88
N PHE A 88 -10.77 -3.27 -1.59
CA PHE A 88 -9.96 -2.21 -0.99
C PHE A 88 -8.53 -2.19 -1.54
N TRP A 89 -7.90 -3.36 -1.71
CA TRP A 89 -6.54 -3.49 -2.22
C TRP A 89 -6.43 -3.04 -3.68
N HIS A 90 -7.39 -3.43 -4.53
CA HIS A 90 -7.47 -2.94 -5.90
C HIS A 90 -7.71 -1.43 -5.98
N PHE A 91 -8.50 -0.87 -5.06
CA PHE A 91 -8.72 0.57 -5.02
C PHE A 91 -7.43 1.34 -4.68
N LEU A 92 -6.65 0.82 -3.72
CA LEU A 92 -5.31 1.34 -3.40
C LEU A 92 -4.40 1.29 -4.64
N ASP A 93 -4.28 0.14 -5.30
CA ASP A 93 -3.45 -0.01 -6.51
C ASP A 93 -3.80 1.00 -7.61
N VAL A 94 -5.09 1.23 -7.86
CA VAL A 94 -5.57 2.22 -8.84
C VAL A 94 -5.17 3.66 -8.46
N ILE A 95 -5.31 4.03 -7.18
CA ILE A 95 -4.86 5.36 -6.71
C ILE A 95 -3.36 5.50 -6.94
N TRP A 96 -2.58 4.47 -6.61
CA TRP A 96 -1.13 4.50 -6.78
C TRP A 96 -0.71 4.72 -8.23
N ILE A 97 -1.34 4.02 -9.18
CA ILE A 97 -1.09 4.23 -10.62
C ILE A 97 -1.34 5.69 -11.00
N GLY A 98 -2.39 6.32 -10.46
CA GLY A 98 -2.65 7.75 -10.62
C GLY A 98 -1.50 8.60 -10.07
N VAL A 99 -1.06 8.36 -8.84
CA VAL A 99 0.05 9.08 -8.20
C VAL A 99 1.34 8.95 -9.01
N PHE A 100 1.69 7.73 -9.42
CA PHE A 100 2.87 7.47 -10.23
C PHE A 100 2.79 8.21 -11.58
N THR A 101 1.63 8.20 -12.24
CA THR A 101 1.45 8.89 -13.52
C THR A 101 1.55 10.40 -13.38
N PHE A 102 0.82 11.01 -12.44
CA PHE A 102 0.77 12.47 -12.31
C PHE A 102 2.00 13.05 -11.65
N VAL A 103 2.63 12.35 -10.70
CA VAL A 103 3.76 12.90 -9.95
C VAL A 103 5.09 12.49 -10.56
N TYR A 104 5.32 11.20 -10.81
CA TYR A 104 6.60 10.75 -11.35
C TYR A 104 6.71 11.05 -12.85
N LEU A 105 5.68 10.75 -13.64
CA LEU A 105 5.75 10.93 -15.09
C LEU A 105 5.67 12.41 -15.49
N MET A 106 4.73 13.16 -14.91
CA MET A 106 4.57 14.60 -15.21
C MET A 106 5.69 15.45 -14.59
N GLY A 107 6.34 14.99 -13.52
CA GLY A 107 7.52 15.65 -12.94
C GLY A 107 8.82 15.41 -13.73
N VAL A 108 8.89 14.34 -14.53
CA VAL A 108 10.01 14.00 -15.42
C VAL A 108 9.86 14.60 -16.82
N LEU A 109 8.65 14.97 -17.23
CA LEU A 109 8.41 15.63 -18.51
C LEU A 109 8.88 17.10 -18.41
N PRO A 110 9.82 17.54 -19.28
CA PRO A 110 10.43 18.87 -19.23
C PRO A 110 9.47 20.02 -19.55
#